data_AF-A0A2A2RIU7-F1
#
_entry.id   AF-A0A2A2RIU7-F1
#
_cell.length_a   1.000
_cell.length_b   1.000
_cell.length_c   1.000
_cell.angle_alpha   90.00
_cell.angle_beta   90.00
_cell.angle_gamma   90.00
#
_symmetry.space_group_name_H-M   'P 1'
#
loop_
_entity.id
_entity.type
_entity.pdbx_description
1 polymer ?
#
loop_
_entity_poly.entity_id
_entity_poly.type
_entity_poly.pdbx_seq_one_letter_code
_entity_poly.pdbx_strand_id
1 'polypeptide(L)'
;MKRFLPLLLMTLGVLLVGCGFLYDVLYAGIPYQDPTPEMTARYNHHARVASLIYRTGGGVFLCGLLAGLVRWVAHRRLPRAVGP
;
A
#
# COMPACT_ATOMS: atom_id res chain seq x y z
N MET A 1 10.30 20.04 4.09
CA MET A 1 10.27 18.60 3.70
C MET A 1 9.28 17.76 4.53
N LYS A 2 9.32 17.78 5.87
CA LYS A 2 8.46 16.94 6.76
C LYS A 2 6.92 17.11 6.60
N ARG A 3 6.45 18.18 5.94
CA ARG A 3 5.01 18.44 5.72
C ARG A 3 4.41 17.56 4.62
N PHE A 4 5.24 17.16 3.64
CA PHE A 4 4.81 16.32 2.51
C PHE A 4 5.02 14.82 2.77
N LEU A 5 5.68 14.46 3.87
CA LEU A 5 5.95 13.07 4.22
C LEU A 5 4.70 12.17 4.23
N PRO A 6 3.55 12.54 4.86
CA PRO A 6 2.37 11.66 4.85
C PRO A 6 1.81 11.48 3.44
N LEU A 7 1.76 12.55 2.63
CA LEU A 7 1.33 12.48 1.24
C LEU A 7 2.26 11.60 0.40
N LEU A 8 3.58 11.72 0.59
CA LEU A 8 4.56 10.90 -0.11
C LEU A 8 4.41 9.42 0.23
N LEU A 9 4.19 9.08 1.51
CA LEU A 9 3.91 7.70 1.93
C LEU A 9 2.61 7.18 1.31
N MET A 10 1.56 7.99 1.28
CA MET A 10 0.29 7.61 0.63
C MET A 10 0.50 7.33 -0.87
N THR A 11 1.15 8.24 -1.60
CA THR A 11 1.43 8.07 -3.03
C THR A 11 2.30 6.83 -3.28
N LEU A 12 3.35 6.64 -2.48
CA LEU A 12 4.22 5.46 -2.60
C LEU A 12 3.46 4.15 -2.34
N GLY A 13 2.58 4.14 -1.35
CA GLY A 13 1.73 2.99 -1.05
C GLY A 13 0.77 2.65 -2.21
N VAL A 14 0.14 3.66 -2.82
CA VAL A 14 -0.71 3.45 -4.01
C VAL A 14 0.11 2.91 -5.19
N LEU A 15 1.30 3.47 -5.44
CA LEU A 15 2.18 2.99 -6.50
C LEU A 15 2.59 1.52 -6.27
N LEU A 16 2.94 1.16 -5.02
CA LEU A 16 3.25 -0.22 -4.66
C LEU A 16 2.08 -1.16 -4.91
N VAL A 17 0.85 -0.78 -4.50
CA VAL A 17 -0.35 -1.58 -4.78
C VAL A 17 -0.58 -1.73 -6.28
N GLY A 18 -0.41 -0.65 -7.06
CA GLY A 18 -0.50 -0.70 -8.52
C GLY A 18 0.54 -1.63 -9.16
N CYS A 19 1.79 -1.61 -8.67
CA CYS A 19 2.81 -2.57 -9.08
C CYS A 19 2.46 -4.01 -8.71
N GLY A 20 1.87 -4.22 -7.53
CA GLY A 20 1.35 -5.52 -7.10
C GLY A 20 0.29 -6.03 -8.06
N PHE A 21 -0.65 -5.16 -8.45
CA PHE A 21 -1.69 -5.49 -9.43
C PHE A 21 -1.13 -5.84 -10.80
N LEU A 22 -0.20 -5.03 -11.30
CA LEU A 22 0.44 -5.32 -12.57
C LEU A 22 1.20 -6.66 -12.52
N TYR A 23 1.92 -6.95 -11.43
CA TYR A 23 2.60 -8.22 -11.24
C TYR A 23 1.62 -9.40 -11.20
N ASP A 24 0.54 -9.27 -10.44
CA ASP A 24 -0.50 -10.29 -10.30
C ASP A 24 -1.12 -10.65 -11.65
N VAL A 25 -1.49 -9.64 -12.44
CA VAL A 25 -2.05 -9.82 -13.79
C VAL A 25 -1.06 -10.46 -14.75
N LEU A 26 0.23 -10.07 -14.69
CA LEU A 26 1.25 -10.58 -15.60
C LEU A 26 1.70 -12.01 -15.29
N TYR A 27 1.68 -12.43 -14.01
CA TYR A 27 2.32 -13.67 -13.59
C TYR A 27 1.38 -14.70 -12.93
N ALA A 28 0.40 -14.26 -12.14
CA ALA A 28 -0.56 -15.17 -11.51
C ALA A 28 -1.81 -15.32 -12.39
N GLY A 29 -2.32 -14.22 -12.94
CA GLY A 29 -3.46 -14.21 -13.84
C GLY A 29 -4.71 -14.86 -13.22
N ILE A 30 -5.50 -15.52 -14.06
CA ILE A 30 -6.66 -16.30 -13.63
C ILE A 30 -6.18 -17.74 -13.36
N PRO A 31 -6.60 -18.38 -12.24
CA PRO A 31 -6.27 -19.78 -11.98
C PRO A 31 -6.68 -20.69 -13.16
N TYR A 32 -5.82 -21.65 -13.50
CA TYR A 32 -6.18 -22.69 -14.47
C TYR A 32 -7.34 -23.53 -13.93
N GLN A 33 -8.24 -23.97 -14.80
CA GLN A 33 -9.41 -24.78 -14.41
C GLN A 33 -9.00 -26.20 -14.01
N ASP A 34 -8.03 -26.80 -14.71
CA ASP A 34 -7.46 -28.12 -14.38
C ASP A 34 -5.92 -28.04 -14.30
N PRO A 35 -5.36 -27.44 -13.24
CA PRO A 35 -3.92 -27.28 -13.11
C PRO A 35 -3.22 -28.60 -12.81
N THR A 36 -2.09 -28.86 -13.46
CA THR A 36 -1.14 -29.85 -12.96
C THR A 36 -0.52 -29.35 -11.65
N PRO A 37 0.04 -30.25 -10.82
CA PRO A 37 0.68 -29.85 -9.56
C PRO A 37 1.77 -28.78 -9.74
N GLU A 38 2.50 -28.83 -10.85
CA GLU A 38 3.52 -27.85 -11.21
C GLU A 38 2.93 -26.46 -11.51
N MET A 39 1.81 -26.41 -12.25
CA MET A 39 1.10 -25.16 -12.52
C MET A 39 0.55 -24.54 -11.24
N THR A 40 -0.01 -25.35 -10.33
CA THR A 40 -0.47 -24.89 -9.02
C THR A 40 0.67 -24.32 -8.18
N ALA A 41 1.83 -25.00 -8.14
CA ALA A 41 2.99 -24.54 -7.38
C ALA A 41 3.50 -23.17 -7.90
N ARG A 42 3.57 -23.02 -9.22
CA ARG A 42 3.98 -21.76 -9.86
C ARG A 42 2.98 -20.63 -9.61
N TYR A 43 1.69 -20.90 -9.74
CA TYR A 43 0.64 -19.92 -9.45
C TYR A 43 0.73 -19.46 -7.99
N ASN A 44 0.80 -20.39 -7.03
CA ASN A 44 0.90 -20.08 -5.61
C ASN A 44 2.14 -19.25 -5.27
N HIS A 45 3.26 -19.51 -5.94
CA HIS A 45 4.47 -18.71 -5.79
C HIS A 45 4.22 -17.25 -6.20
N HIS A 46 3.73 -17.02 -7.42
CA HIS A 46 3.48 -15.67 -7.92
C HIS A 46 2.37 -14.94 -7.14
N ALA A 47 1.29 -15.64 -6.79
CA ALA A 47 0.21 -15.09 -5.97
C ALA A 47 0.73 -14.66 -4.58
N ARG A 48 1.66 -15.41 -3.98
CA ARG A 48 2.28 -15.04 -2.71
C ARG A 48 3.16 -13.79 -2.85
N VAL A 49 3.91 -13.67 -3.93
CA VAL A 49 4.71 -12.46 -4.23
C VAL A 49 3.79 -11.25 -4.41
N ALA A 50 2.74 -11.36 -5.22
CA ALA A 50 1.74 -10.29 -5.38
C ALA A 50 1.12 -9.90 -4.03
N SER A 51 0.73 -10.89 -3.21
CA SER A 51 0.17 -10.65 -1.87
C SER A 51 1.11 -9.88 -0.95
N LEU A 52 2.42 -10.18 -0.99
CA LEU A 52 3.41 -9.43 -0.23
C LEU A 52 3.52 -7.97 -0.71
N ILE A 53 3.50 -7.73 -2.02
CA ILE A 53 3.50 -6.37 -2.59
C ILE A 53 2.24 -5.61 -2.17
N TYR A 54 1.05 -6.23 -2.23
CA TYR A 54 -0.18 -5.60 -1.78
C TYR A 54 -0.17 -5.26 -0.28
N ARG A 55 0.28 -6.18 0.57
CA ARG A 55 0.33 -5.96 2.02
C ARG A 55 1.32 -4.85 2.38
N THR A 56 2.49 -4.84 1.74
CA THR A 56 3.50 -3.79 1.95
C THR A 56 3.02 -2.43 1.44
N GLY A 57 2.48 -2.35 0.22
CA GLY A 57 1.92 -1.11 -0.33
C GLY A 57 0.75 -0.57 0.50
N GLY A 58 -0.19 -1.44 0.88
CA GLY A 58 -1.30 -1.09 1.76
C GLY A 58 -0.83 -0.62 3.14
N GLY A 59 0.16 -1.29 3.73
CA GLY A 59 0.78 -0.87 4.99
C GLY A 59 1.42 0.51 4.91
N VAL A 60 2.19 0.77 3.85
CA VAL A 60 2.83 2.09 3.61
C VAL A 60 1.77 3.19 3.44
N PHE A 61 0.71 2.92 2.68
CA PHE A 61 -0.41 3.84 2.51
C PHE A 61 -1.09 4.16 3.85
N LEU A 62 -1.41 3.12 4.64
CA LEU A 62 -2.05 3.28 5.95
C LEU A 62 -1.18 4.07 6.93
N CYS A 63 0.14 3.84 6.95
CA CYS A 63 1.07 4.64 7.74
C CYS A 63 1.04 6.11 7.34
N GLY A 64 1.02 6.41 6.03
CA GLY A 64 0.89 7.77 5.53
C GLY A 64 -0.43 8.45 5.94
N LEU A 65 -1.54 7.71 5.84
CA LEU A 65 -2.87 8.17 6.23
C LEU A 65 -2.94 8.48 7.73
N LEU A 66 -2.46 7.55 8.58
CA LEU A 66 -2.43 7.73 10.03
C LEU A 66 -1.54 8.90 10.45
N ALA A 67 -0.35 9.04 9.85
CA ALA A 67 0.53 10.18 10.10
C ALA A 67 -0.13 11.51 9.70
N GLY A 68 -0.86 11.53 8.58
CA GLY A 68 -1.64 12.67 8.13
C GLY A 68 -2.76 13.04 9.12
N LEU A 69 -3.52 12.04 9.58
CA LEU A 69 -4.61 12.22 10.53
C LEU A 69 -4.12 12.74 11.89
N VAL A 70 -3.09 12.10 12.47
CA VAL A 70 -2.49 12.53 13.74
C VAL A 70 -2.03 13.98 13.65
N ARG A 71 -1.36 14.33 12.55
CA ARG A 71 -0.91 15.70 12.31
C ARG A 71 -2.09 16.67 12.22
N TRP A 72 -3.13 16.34 11.46
CA TRP A 72 -4.32 17.18 11.33
C TRP A 72 -5.02 17.42 12.67
N VAL A 73 -5.18 16.37 13.50
CA VAL A 73 -5.75 16.50 14.85
C VAL A 73 -4.87 17.38 15.73
N ALA A 74 -3.56 17.19 15.71
CA ALA A 74 -2.62 18.00 16.50
C ALA A 74 -2.68 19.49 16.11
N HIS A 75 -2.76 19.81 14.82
CA HIS A 75 -2.90 21.20 14.35
C HIS A 75 -4.25 21.82 14.68
N ARG A 76 -5.32 21.02 14.81
CA ARG A 76 -6.64 21.50 15.23
C ARG A 76 -6.77 21.71 16.74
N ARG A 77 -5.95 21.01 17.55
CA ARG A 77 -5.97 21.11 19.01
C ARG A 77 -5.05 22.17 19.59
N LEU A 78 -4.17 22.77 18.79
CA LEU A 78 -3.42 23.95 19.23
C LEU A 78 -4.35 25.17 19.06
N PRO A 79 -4.93 25.73 20.15
CA PRO A 79 -5.54 27.05 20.05
C PRO A 79 -4.49 27.99 19.46
N ARG A 80 -4.87 28.76 18.44
CA ARG A 80 -4.09 29.94 18.07
C ARG A 80 -3.98 30.74 19.36
N ALA A 81 -2.81 30.73 19.99
CA ALA A 81 -2.52 31.64 21.07
C ALA A 81 -2.73 33.03 20.48
N VAL A 82 -3.88 33.61 20.82
CA VAL A 82 -4.17 35.00 20.57
C VAL A 82 -3.06 35.75 21.29
N GLY A 83 -2.27 36.46 20.52
CA GLY A 83 -1.38 37.48 21.04
C GLY A 83 -1.22 38.55 19.99
N PRO A 84 -0.67 39.71 20.36
CA PRO A 84 -0.61 40.30 21.70
C PRO A 84 -1.93 40.97 22.14
#